data_AF-A0A915YRJ9-F1
#
_entry.id   AF-A0A915YRJ9-F1
#
_cell.length_a   1.000
_cell.length_b   1.000
_cell.length_c   1.000
_cell.angle_alpha   90.00
_cell.angle_beta   90.00
_cell.angle_gamma   90.00
#
_symmetry.space_group_name_H-M   'P 1'
#
loop_
_entity.id
_entity.type
_entity.pdbx_description
1 polymer ?
#
loop_
_entity_poly.entity_id
_entity_poly.type
_entity_poly.pdbx_seq_one_letter_code
_entity_poly.pdbx_strand_id
1 'polypeptide(L)'
;MAPTSVFEMQRLTVKELWDNNIRKPSEIIKMTGFPKSTVYDIINRLKKTGSVEHLPVPGRPLVLTPKKRRYLGRLLKMIMQQLQL
;
A
#
# COMPACT_ATOMS: atom_id res chain seq x y z
N MET A 1 -9.14 -6.58 15.82
CA MET A 1 -8.23 -7.71 15.63
C MET A 1 -6.98 -7.44 16.43
N ALA A 2 -6.51 -8.40 17.24
CA ALA A 2 -5.20 -8.29 17.86
C ALA A 2 -4.13 -8.30 16.75
N PRO A 3 -3.07 -7.47 16.86
CA PRO A 3 -1.99 -7.45 15.88
C PRO A 3 -1.34 -8.83 15.80
N THR A 4 -1.16 -9.33 14.58
CA THR A 4 -0.77 -10.73 14.33
C THR A 4 0.74 -10.94 14.35
N SER A 5 1.52 -9.85 14.25
CA SER A 5 2.99 -9.87 14.24
C SER A 5 3.59 -8.68 14.97
N VAL A 6 4.85 -8.81 15.39
CA VAL A 6 5.62 -7.73 16.05
C VAL A 6 5.72 -6.49 15.15
N PHE A 7 5.92 -6.67 13.84
CA PHE A 7 5.97 -5.56 12.89
C PHE A 7 4.62 -4.86 12.73
N GLU A 8 3.51 -5.61 12.78
CA GLU A 8 2.18 -4.99 12.81
C GLU A 8 1.97 -4.15 14.06
N MET A 9 2.37 -4.66 15.23
CA MET A 9 2.33 -3.90 16.47
C MET A 9 3.09 -2.58 16.34
N GLN A 10 4.34 -2.64 15.89
CA GLN A 10 5.17 -1.45 15.74
C GLN A 10 4.53 -0.40 14.81
N ARG A 11 3.97 -0.84 13.67
CA ARG A 11 3.28 0.06 12.72
C ARG A 11 2.06 0.72 13.33
N LEU A 12 1.21 -0.06 14.00
CA LEU A 12 -0.02 0.45 14.60
C LEU A 12 0.28 1.41 15.75
N THR A 13 1.23 1.06 16.62
CA THR A 13 1.65 1.94 17.72
C THR A 13 2.23 3.26 17.22
N VAL A 14 3.11 3.24 16.21
CA VAL A 14 3.66 4.48 15.64
C VAL A 14 2.56 5.32 14.98
N LYS A 15 1.58 4.69 14.31
CA LYS A 15 0.42 5.37 13.73
C LYS A 15 -0.43 6.05 14.80
N GLU A 16 -0.75 5.33 15.87
CA GLU A 16 -1.57 5.85 16.97
C GLU A 16 -0.90 7.05 17.65
N LEU A 17 0.41 7.00 17.90
CA LEU A 17 1.17 8.15 18.42
C LEU A 17 1.14 9.34 17.45
N TRP A 18 1.25 9.07 16.15
CA TRP A 18 1.19 10.10 15.11
C TRP A 18 -0.19 10.78 15.06
N ASP A 19 -1.26 9.99 15.13
CA ASP A 19 -2.64 10.45 15.13
C ASP A 19 -2.96 11.25 16.41
N ASN A 20 -2.35 10.87 17.55
CA ASN A 20 -2.35 11.62 18.81
C ASN A 20 -1.39 12.83 18.83
N ASN A 21 -0.97 13.31 17.66
CA ASN A 21 -0.17 14.52 17.45
C ASN A 21 1.29 14.47 17.97
N ILE A 22 1.81 13.29 18.32
CA ILE A 22 3.23 13.11 18.63
C ILE A 22 3.97 12.89 17.30
N ARG A 23 4.45 13.98 16.70
CA ARG A 23 5.02 13.96 15.33
C ARG A 23 6.54 13.90 15.26
N LYS A 24 7.23 14.01 16.40
CA LYS A 24 8.70 13.99 16.46
C LYS A 24 9.21 12.55 16.54
N PRO A 25 10.01 12.07 15.56
CA PRO A 25 10.53 10.70 15.56
C PRO A 25 11.35 10.36 16.81
N SER A 26 12.11 11.33 17.34
CA SER A 26 12.93 11.16 18.54
C SER A 26 12.09 10.89 19.80
N GLU A 27 10.92 11.53 19.92
CA GLU A 27 9.99 11.30 21.03
C GLU A 27 9.35 9.91 20.91
N ILE A 28 8.94 9.53 19.70
CA ILE A 28 8.40 8.19 19.43
C ILE A 28 9.42 7.09 19.77
N ILE A 29 10.69 7.25 19.39
CA ILE A 29 11.76 6.29 19.71
C ILE A 29 11.94 6.17 21.22
N LYS A 30 11.95 7.29 21.95
CA LYS A 30 12.08 7.29 23.42
C LYS A 30 10.90 6.60 24.11
N MET A 31 9.68 6.82 23.63
CA MET A 31 8.46 6.23 24.21
C MET A 31 8.32 4.74 23.93
N THR A 32 8.68 4.30 22.72
CA THR A 32 8.42 2.93 22.26
C THR A 32 9.62 2.01 22.40
N GLY A 33 10.85 2.53 22.44
CA GLY A 33 12.08 1.74 22.37
C GLY A 33 12.31 1.08 21.01
N PHE A 34 11.53 1.43 19.98
CA PHE A 34 11.67 0.82 18.66
C PHE A 34 12.97 1.27 17.96
N PRO A 35 13.53 0.42 17.07
CA PRO A 35 14.71 0.79 16.29
C PRO A 35 14.48 2.08 15.50
N LYS A 36 15.51 2.93 15.46
CA LYS A 36 15.47 4.20 14.73
C LYS A 36 15.05 4.00 13.27
N SER A 37 15.64 3.04 12.57
CA SER A 37 15.29 2.72 11.17
C SER A 37 13.78 2.47 11.00
N THR A 38 13.22 1.60 11.84
CA THR A 38 11.79 1.25 11.82
C THR A 38 10.90 2.47 11.99
N VAL A 39 11.17 3.30 13.00
CA VAL A 39 10.35 4.50 13.26
C VAL A 39 10.40 5.47 12.09
N TYR A 40 11.60 5.72 11.55
CA TYR A 40 11.75 6.62 10.40
C TYR A 40 11.07 6.07 9.14
N ASP A 41 11.16 4.78 8.86
CA ASP A 41 10.51 4.16 7.71
C ASP A 41 8.98 4.28 7.78
N ILE A 42 8.39 4.02 8.95
CA ILE A 42 6.95 4.12 9.16
C ILE A 42 6.48 5.58 9.02
N ILE A 43 7.19 6.52 9.65
CA ILE A 43 6.86 7.95 9.57
C ILE A 43 7.00 8.47 8.13
N ASN A 44 8.04 8.06 7.42
CA ASN A 44 8.23 8.44 6.02
C ASN A 44 7.07 7.93 5.14
N ARG A 45 6.56 6.72 5.42
CA ARG A 45 5.37 6.18 4.73
C ARG A 45 4.11 6.97 5.07
N LEU A 46 3.89 7.28 6.35
CA LEU A 46 2.77 8.11 6.81
C LEU A 46 2.76 9.47 6.14
N LYS A 47 3.91 10.14 6.06
CA LYS A 47 4.03 11.44 5.37
C LYS A 47 3.71 11.36 3.88
N LYS A 48 4.12 10.27 3.22
CA LYS A 48 3.91 10.09 1.78
C LYS A 48 2.49 9.68 1.40
N THR A 49 1.87 8.83 2.21
CA THR A 49 0.64 8.11 1.81
C THR A 49 -0.53 8.31 2.77
N GLY A 50 -0.29 8.86 3.96
CA GLY A 50 -1.28 8.92 5.04
C GLY A 50 -1.55 7.57 5.71
N SER A 51 -0.86 6.50 5.31
CA SER A 51 -1.09 5.14 5.81
C SER A 51 0.21 4.45 6.25
N VAL A 52 0.08 3.49 7.17
CA VAL A 52 1.16 2.55 7.54
C VAL A 52 1.03 1.21 6.83
N GLU A 53 -0.05 1.00 6.08
CA GLU A 53 -0.28 -0.26 5.40
C GLU A 53 0.83 -0.54 4.38
N HIS A 54 1.10 -1.83 4.17
CA HIS A 54 1.96 -2.22 3.06
C HIS A 54 1.15 -2.14 1.78
N LEU A 55 1.74 -1.53 0.76
CA LEU A 55 1.21 -1.70 -0.59
C LEU A 55 1.19 -3.19 -0.92
N PRO A 56 0.13 -3.67 -1.59
CA PRO A 56 0.12 -5.05 -2.07
C PRO A 56 1.35 -5.26 -2.92
N VAL A 57 2.15 -6.28 -2.57
CA VAL A 57 3.30 -6.66 -3.39
C VAL A 57 2.72 -7.13 -4.74
N PRO A 58 3.06 -6.49 -5.87
CA PRO A 58 2.60 -6.99 -7.16
C PRO A 58 3.23 -8.36 -7.36
N GLY A 59 2.42 -9.42 -7.27
CA GLY A 59 2.87 -10.77 -7.51
C GLY A 59 3.15 -10.98 -9.00
N ARG A 60 2.15 -11.44 -9.74
CA ARG A 60 2.20 -11.53 -11.20
C ARG A 60 1.57 -10.28 -11.81
N PRO A 61 2.19 -9.63 -12.81
CA PRO A 61 1.53 -8.57 -13.57
C PRO A 61 0.14 -9.04 -14.03
N LEU A 62 -0.86 -8.16 -13.93
CA LEU A 62 -2.24 -8.45 -14.30
C LEU A 62 -2.33 -8.66 -15.82
N VAL A 63 -2.05 -9.88 -16.26
CA VAL A 63 -2.44 -10.32 -17.60
C VAL A 63 -3.96 -10.37 -17.62
N LEU A 64 -4.58 -9.84 -18.68
CA LEU A 64 -6.03 -9.96 -18.86
C LEU A 64 -6.44 -11.42 -18.69
N THR A 65 -7.42 -11.66 -17.82
CA THR A 65 -8.04 -12.98 -17.69
C THR A 65 -8.52 -13.43 -19.07
N PRO A 66 -8.55 -14.74 -19.39
CA PRO A 66 -8.95 -15.21 -20.71
C PRO A 66 -10.29 -14.63 -21.20
N LYS A 67 -11.24 -14.42 -20.27
CA LYS A 67 -12.53 -13.76 -20.55
C LYS A 67 -12.35 -12.30 -20.98
N LYS A 68 -11.59 -11.49 -20.22
CA LYS A 68 -11.31 -10.09 -20.54
C LYS A 68 -10.53 -9.97 -21.86
N ARG A 69 -9.58 -10.88 -22.12
CA ARG A 69 -8.81 -10.93 -23.37
C ARG A 69 -9.70 -11.21 -24.59
N ARG A 70 -10.59 -12.21 -24.50
CA ARG A 70 -11.55 -12.51 -25.57
C ARG A 70 -12.53 -11.37 -25.82
N TYR A 71 -13.03 -10.73 -24.76
CA TYR A 71 -13.90 -9.57 -24.88
C TYR A 71 -13.22 -8.42 -25.62
N LEU A 72 -11.99 -8.07 -25.23
CA LEU A 72 -11.20 -7.04 -25.89
C LEU A 72 -10.97 -7.36 -27.37
N GLY A 73 -10.63 -8.61 -27.70
CA GLY A 73 -10.46 -9.04 -29.09
C GLY A 73 -11.73 -8.89 -29.94
N ARG A 74 -12.92 -9.19 -29.37
CA ARG A 74 -14.20 -8.97 -30.06
C ARG A 74 -14.50 -7.49 -30.25
N LEU A 75 -14.26 -6.68 -29.23
CA LEU A 75 -14.46 -5.23 -29.28
C LEU A 75 -13.60 -4.60 -30.38
N LEU A 76 -12.31 -4.95 -30.42
CA LEU A 76 -11.40 -4.48 -31.46
C LEU A 76 -11.85 -4.92 -32.86
N LYS A 77 -12.27 -6.18 -33.03
CA LYS A 77 -12.80 -6.68 -34.30
C LYS A 77 -14.02 -5.89 -34.77
N MET A 78 -14.94 -5.58 -33.86
CA MET A 78 -16.16 -4.82 -34.16
C MET A 78 -15.84 -3.38 -34.56
N ILE A 79 -14.93 -2.72 -33.84
CA ILE A 79 -14.46 -1.36 -34.15
C ILE A 79 -13.76 -1.35 -35.52
N MET A 80 -12.90 -2.34 -35.80
CA MET A 80 -12.23 -2.45 -37.09
C MET A 80 -13.21 -2.65 -38.25
N GLN A 81 -14.28 -3.43 -38.07
CA GLN A 81 -15.33 -3.60 -39.09
C GLN A 81 -16.13 -2.32 -39.34
N GLN A 82 -16.32 -1.47 -38.32
CA GLN A 82 -17.02 -0.19 -38.48
C GLN A 82 -16.17 0.89 -39.16
N LEU A 83 -14.84 0.76 -39.14
CA LEU A 83 -13.90 1.72 -39.73
C LEU A 83 -13.44 1.36 -41.15
N GLN A 84 -13.87 0.22 -41.70
CA GLN A 84 -13.67 -0.13 -43.10
C GLN A 84 -14.95 0.18 -43.89
N LEU A 85 -14.93 1.28 -44.66
CA LEU A 85 -15.79 1.48 -45.83
C LEU A 85 -15.32 0.59 -46.98
#